data_AF-A0A354A4Z2-F1
#
_entry.id   AF-A0A354A4Z2-F1
#
_cell.length_a   1.000
_cell.length_b   1.000
_cell.length_c   1.000
_cell.angle_alpha   90.00
_cell.angle_beta   90.00
_cell.angle_gamma   90.00
#
_symmetry.space_group_name_H-M   'P 1'
#
loop_
_entity.id
_entity.type
_entity.pdbx_description
1 polymer ?
#
loop_
_entity_poly.entity_id
_entity_poly.type
_entity_poly.pdbx_seq_one_letter_code
_entity_poly.pdbx_strand_id
1 'polypeptide(L)'
;MNIARNIMLMGCTRFASKNNWVQRDTNGRDIANKLLRSRLTGIPVVDDKNSRRVIGIITEINLIGIFREGMDPVNFTADKIMSGVPKTADIDTPVDELIDIMVENNFTVIPITKNDRLVGVVDRCSLMDFFISPCTEKYVAAI
;
A
#
# COMPACT_ATOMS: atom_id res chain seq x y z
N MET A 1 -10.82 4.76 17.66
CA MET A 1 -11.89 4.96 16.65
C MET A 1 -11.37 4.38 15.34
N ASN A 2 -12.15 3.55 14.64
CA ASN A 2 -11.64 2.68 13.59
C ASN A 2 -11.49 3.44 12.25
N ILE A 3 -10.31 4.03 12.04
CA ILE A 3 -10.07 5.00 10.98
C ILE A 3 -9.61 4.34 9.67
N ALA A 4 -9.03 3.13 9.65
CA ALA A 4 -8.82 2.45 8.37
C ALA A 4 -10.16 2.30 7.61
N ARG A 5 -11.25 1.99 8.32
CA ARG A 5 -12.62 2.06 7.79
C ARG A 5 -13.06 3.47 7.38
N ASN A 6 -12.72 4.51 8.13
CA ASN A 6 -13.11 5.89 7.81
C ASN A 6 -12.29 6.50 6.66
N ILE A 7 -10.97 6.30 6.59
CA ILE A 7 -10.12 6.64 5.45
C ILE A 7 -10.64 5.93 4.19
N MET A 8 -11.11 4.68 4.31
CA MET A 8 -11.75 3.94 3.23
C MET A 8 -13.14 4.48 2.83
N LEU A 9 -13.93 5.00 3.79
CA LEU A 9 -15.29 5.51 3.56
C LEU A 9 -15.35 7.01 3.20
N MET A 10 -14.34 7.80 3.55
CA MET A 10 -14.31 9.27 3.38
C MET A 10 -14.03 9.72 1.94
N GLY A 11 -14.12 8.85 0.94
CA GLY A 11 -13.92 9.24 -0.45
C GLY A 11 -12.52 9.81 -0.72
N CYS A 12 -11.53 9.43 0.10
CA CYS A 12 -10.14 9.75 -0.15
C CYS A 12 -9.76 9.11 -1.50
N THR A 13 -9.69 9.93 -2.55
CA THR A 13 -9.65 9.51 -3.96
C THR A 13 -8.47 8.60 -4.29
N ARG A 14 -7.44 8.60 -3.44
CA ARG A 14 -6.23 7.79 -3.55
C ARG A 14 -6.37 6.39 -2.93
N PHE A 15 -7.24 6.24 -1.93
CA PHE A 15 -7.45 5.00 -1.17
C PHE A 15 -8.48 4.07 -1.82
N ALA A 16 -9.48 4.65 -2.51
CA ALA A 16 -10.62 3.95 -3.09
C ALA A 16 -10.40 3.37 -4.51
N SER A 17 -9.15 3.35 -5.01
CA SER A 17 -8.85 2.63 -6.25
C SER A 17 -8.86 1.13 -5.96
N LYS A 18 -9.91 0.42 -6.45
CA LYS A 18 -10.13 -1.03 -6.27
C LYS A 18 -8.95 -1.94 -6.68
N ASN A 19 -7.91 -1.37 -7.30
CA ASN A 19 -6.83 -2.10 -7.95
C ASN A 19 -5.42 -1.70 -7.49
N ASN A 20 -5.21 -1.19 -6.27
CA ASN A 20 -3.86 -0.84 -5.77
C ASN A 20 -3.03 -2.07 -5.33
N TRP A 21 -2.85 -3.03 -6.26
CA TRP A 21 -2.07 -4.26 -6.10
C TRP A 21 -1.73 -4.85 -7.48
N VAL A 22 -0.77 -5.77 -7.53
CA VAL A 22 -0.36 -6.52 -8.74
C VAL A 22 -0.33 -8.02 -8.46
N GLN A 23 -0.34 -8.83 -9.51
CA GLN A 23 -0.12 -10.27 -9.38
C GLN A 23 1.36 -10.61 -9.54
N ARG A 24 1.77 -11.80 -9.06
CA ARG A 24 3.15 -12.29 -9.16
C ARG A 24 3.75 -12.27 -10.57
N ASP A 25 2.94 -12.46 -11.59
CA ASP A 25 3.31 -12.52 -13.01
C ASP A 25 3.30 -11.15 -13.71
N THR A 26 2.95 -10.07 -13.01
CA THR A 26 2.93 -8.72 -13.60
C THR A 26 4.35 -8.26 -13.91
N ASN A 27 4.61 -7.75 -15.13
CA ASN A 27 5.94 -7.30 -15.52
C ASN A 27 6.34 -5.96 -14.89
N GLY A 28 7.64 -5.70 -14.83
CA GLY A 28 8.23 -4.46 -14.28
C GLY A 28 7.65 -3.16 -14.84
N ARG A 29 7.38 -3.10 -16.15
CA ARG A 29 6.81 -1.91 -16.81
C ARG A 29 5.41 -1.61 -16.30
N ASP A 30 4.58 -2.62 -16.19
CA ASP A 30 3.20 -2.48 -15.70
C ASP A 30 3.17 -2.14 -14.22
N ILE A 31 4.09 -2.69 -13.42
CA ILE A 31 4.26 -2.32 -12.01
C ILE A 31 4.64 -0.83 -11.90
N ALA A 32 5.65 -0.38 -12.64
CA ALA A 32 6.10 1.01 -12.64
C ALA A 32 4.97 1.97 -13.08
N ASN A 33 4.28 1.65 -14.18
CA ASN A 33 3.12 2.40 -14.65
C ASN A 33 2.03 2.51 -13.57
N LYS A 34 1.82 1.43 -12.81
CA LYS A 34 0.79 1.39 -11.78
C LYS A 34 1.16 2.23 -10.56
N LEU A 35 2.42 2.20 -10.11
CA LEU A 35 2.92 3.10 -9.06
C LEU A 35 2.74 4.56 -9.46
N LEU A 36 3.18 4.94 -10.67
CA LEU A 36 3.07 6.32 -11.17
C LEU A 36 1.61 6.80 -11.27
N ARG A 37 0.70 5.95 -11.78
CA ARG A 37 -0.72 6.30 -11.94
C ARG A 37 -1.46 6.38 -10.61
N SER A 38 -1.14 5.48 -9.68
CA SER A 38 -1.76 5.46 -8.34
C SER A 38 -1.12 6.45 -7.37
N ARG A 39 0.04 7.02 -7.72
CA ARG A 39 0.88 7.87 -6.86
C ARG A 39 1.32 7.17 -5.58
N LEU A 40 1.38 5.83 -5.59
CA LEU A 40 1.89 5.03 -4.49
C LEU A 40 3.40 4.87 -4.62
N THR A 41 4.09 4.84 -3.48
CA THR A 41 5.53 4.55 -3.40
C THR A 41 5.83 3.06 -3.26
N GLY A 42 4.78 2.25 -3.07
CA GLY A 42 4.85 0.80 -3.10
C GLY A 42 3.50 0.15 -3.36
N ILE A 43 3.53 -1.07 -3.86
CA ILE A 43 2.36 -1.83 -4.30
C ILE A 43 2.43 -3.28 -3.79
N PRO A 44 1.37 -3.77 -3.11
CA PRO A 44 1.29 -5.15 -2.70
C PRO A 44 1.25 -6.10 -3.91
N VAL A 45 1.94 -7.22 -3.78
CA VAL A 45 1.85 -8.36 -4.69
C VAL A 45 0.92 -9.40 -4.07
N VAL A 46 -0.07 -9.85 -4.83
CA VAL A 46 -1.02 -10.88 -4.40
C VAL A 46 -0.82 -12.19 -5.14
N ASP A 47 -1.20 -13.28 -4.48
CA ASP A 47 -1.13 -14.64 -5.02
C ASP A 47 -2.00 -14.79 -6.29
N ASP A 48 -3.28 -14.43 -6.17
CA ASP A 48 -4.23 -14.44 -7.27
C ASP A 48 -5.32 -13.36 -7.09
N LYS A 49 -6.06 -13.08 -8.17
CA LYS A 49 -7.12 -12.05 -8.19
C LYS A 49 -8.30 -12.35 -7.28
N ASN A 50 -8.59 -13.62 -7.01
CA ASN A 50 -9.76 -14.05 -6.26
C ASN A 50 -9.48 -14.00 -4.75
N SER A 51 -8.39 -14.62 -4.30
CA SER A 51 -8.00 -14.60 -2.88
C SER A 51 -7.50 -13.22 -2.45
N ARG A 52 -6.72 -12.56 -3.31
CA ARG A 52 -5.96 -11.34 -3.02
C ARG A 52 -5.14 -11.46 -1.72
N ARG A 53 -4.62 -12.65 -1.43
CA ARG A 53 -3.69 -12.85 -0.32
C ARG A 53 -2.37 -12.16 -0.64
N VAL A 54 -1.88 -11.31 0.26
CA VAL A 54 -0.60 -10.59 0.08
C VAL A 54 0.55 -11.56 0.25
N ILE A 55 1.43 -11.62 -0.75
CA ILE A 55 2.61 -12.51 -0.78
C ILE A 55 3.94 -11.75 -0.85
N GLY A 56 3.88 -10.44 -1.08
CA GLY A 56 5.06 -9.60 -1.16
C GLY A 56 4.69 -8.15 -1.38
N ILE A 57 5.71 -7.30 -1.48
CA ILE A 57 5.55 -5.88 -1.79
C ILE A 57 6.66 -5.41 -2.71
N ILE A 58 6.34 -4.48 -3.61
CA ILE A 58 7.31 -3.83 -4.49
C ILE A 58 7.24 -2.34 -4.24
N THR A 59 8.39 -1.73 -3.94
CA THR A 59 8.54 -0.28 -3.80
C THR A 59 9.31 0.30 -4.97
N GLU A 60 9.32 1.62 -5.09
CA GLU A 60 10.16 2.34 -6.05
C GLU A 60 11.64 1.96 -5.92
N ILE A 61 12.12 1.69 -4.70
CA ILE A 61 13.51 1.27 -4.44
C ILE A 61 13.82 -0.07 -5.13
N ASN A 62 12.90 -1.03 -5.12
CA ASN A 62 13.09 -2.30 -5.81
C ASN A 62 13.25 -2.07 -7.33
N LEU A 63 12.37 -1.26 -7.94
CA LEU A 63 12.43 -0.96 -9.37
C LEU A 63 13.69 -0.18 -9.77
N ILE A 64 14.07 0.82 -8.97
CA ILE A 64 15.31 1.59 -9.19
C ILE A 64 16.54 0.68 -9.06
N GLY A 65 16.53 -0.27 -8.12
CA GLY A 65 17.58 -1.28 -7.99
C GLY A 65 17.76 -2.09 -9.27
N ILE A 66 16.66 -2.59 -9.83
CA ILE A 66 16.67 -3.38 -11.08
C ILE A 66 17.10 -2.54 -12.29
N PHE A 67 16.70 -1.26 -12.33
CA PHE A 67 17.16 -0.33 -13.37
C PHE A 67 18.69 -0.15 -13.36
N ARG A 68 19.32 -0.12 -12.17
CA ARG A 68 20.78 -0.05 -12.04
C ARG A 68 21.50 -1.29 -12.57
N GLU A 69 20.82 -2.43 -12.62
CA GLU A 69 21.35 -3.69 -13.16
C GLU A 69 21.18 -3.79 -14.69
N GLY A 70 20.58 -2.78 -15.34
CA GLY A 70 20.41 -2.75 -16.79
C GLY A 70 19.35 -3.71 -17.33
N MET A 71 18.47 -4.23 -16.47
CA MET A 71 17.38 -5.10 -16.90
C MET A 71 16.25 -4.32 -17.60
N ASP A 72 15.76 -4.86 -18.72
CA ASP A 72 14.56 -4.34 -19.36
C ASP A 72 13.32 -4.63 -18.48
N PRO A 73 12.50 -3.61 -18.14
CA PRO A 73 11.29 -3.77 -17.34
C PRO A 73 10.23 -4.72 -17.90
N VAL A 74 10.31 -5.19 -19.16
CA VAL A 74 9.42 -6.27 -19.64
C VAL A 74 9.96 -7.69 -19.41
N ASN A 75 11.23 -7.84 -19.04
CA ASN A 75 11.89 -9.13 -18.96
C ASN A 75 11.95 -9.71 -17.53
N PHE A 76 11.22 -9.12 -16.59
CA PHE A 76 11.05 -9.66 -15.25
C PHE A 76 9.64 -9.42 -14.73
N THR A 77 9.26 -10.23 -13.73
CA THR A 77 7.95 -10.26 -13.10
C THR A 77 8.02 -9.87 -11.63
N ALA A 78 6.86 -9.57 -11.04
CA ALA A 78 6.73 -9.10 -9.66
C ALA A 78 7.37 -10.06 -8.64
N ASP A 79 7.16 -11.38 -8.78
CA ASP A 79 7.73 -12.40 -7.90
C ASP A 79 9.26 -12.40 -7.84
N LYS A 80 9.94 -12.00 -8.91
CA LYS A 80 11.40 -11.94 -8.99
C LYS A 80 11.99 -10.76 -8.22
N ILE A 81 11.22 -9.68 -8.04
CA ILE A 81 11.72 -8.42 -7.50
C ILE A 81 11.03 -7.97 -6.21
N MET A 82 9.94 -8.64 -5.84
CA MET A 82 9.22 -8.34 -4.60
C MET A 82 10.10 -8.61 -3.39
N SER A 83 9.97 -7.74 -2.41
CA SER A 83 10.43 -8.03 -1.06
C SER A 83 9.47 -9.04 -0.41
N GLY A 84 9.92 -9.70 0.66
CA GLY A 84 9.12 -10.69 1.38
C GLY A 84 7.76 -10.17 1.86
N VAL A 85 6.98 -11.05 2.49
CA VAL A 85 5.62 -10.72 2.96
C VAL A 85 5.69 -9.48 3.87
N PRO A 86 5.06 -8.36 3.48
CA PRO A 86 5.10 -7.14 4.26
C PRO A 86 4.26 -7.30 5.53
N LYS A 87 4.52 -6.45 6.52
CA LYS A 87 3.58 -6.28 7.63
C LYS A 87 2.27 -5.70 7.08
N THR A 88 1.16 -6.34 7.41
CA THR A 88 -0.19 -5.88 7.06
C THR A 88 -0.91 -5.41 8.32
N ALA A 89 -1.98 -4.64 8.13
CA ALA A 89 -2.88 -4.25 9.21
C ALA A 89 -4.32 -4.62 8.84
N ASP A 90 -5.13 -4.99 9.83
CA ASP A 90 -6.55 -5.26 9.59
C ASP A 90 -7.32 -3.96 9.31
N ILE A 91 -8.40 -4.04 8.54
CA ILE A 91 -9.30 -2.91 8.27
C ILE A 91 -9.85 -2.25 9.54
N ASP A 92 -9.85 -2.99 10.65
CA ASP A 92 -10.31 -2.51 11.94
C ASP A 92 -9.20 -1.93 12.85
N THR A 93 -7.94 -1.92 12.36
CA THR A 93 -6.77 -1.40 13.08
C THR A 93 -6.89 0.11 13.36
N PRO A 94 -6.66 0.57 14.61
CA PRO A 94 -6.60 1.99 14.95
C PRO A 94 -5.51 2.76 14.18
N VAL A 95 -5.69 4.06 13.98
CA VAL A 95 -4.74 4.87 13.18
C VAL A 95 -3.44 5.18 13.89
N ASP A 96 -3.50 5.35 15.21
CA ASP A 96 -2.33 5.43 16.09
C ASP A 96 -1.43 4.21 15.90
N GLU A 97 -1.99 2.99 15.92
CA GLU A 97 -1.22 1.78 15.66
C GLU A 97 -0.65 1.73 14.23
N LEU A 98 -1.41 2.21 13.22
CA LEU A 98 -0.89 2.34 11.85
C LEU A 98 0.28 3.32 11.76
N ILE A 99 0.20 4.46 12.46
CA ILE A 99 1.27 5.46 12.54
C ILE A 99 2.50 4.83 13.19
N ASP A 100 2.34 4.14 14.32
CA ASP A 100 3.42 3.47 15.02
C ASP A 100 4.12 2.45 14.11
N ILE A 101 3.34 1.60 13.42
CA ILE A 101 3.89 0.66 12.43
C ILE A 101 4.70 1.38 11.36
N MET A 102 4.20 2.49 10.80
CA MET A 102 4.89 3.25 9.76
C MET A 102 6.17 3.92 10.25
N VAL A 103 6.15 4.50 11.45
CA VAL A 103 7.27 5.27 12.02
C VAL A 103 8.38 4.33 12.48
N GLU A 104 8.04 3.32 13.29
CA GLU A 104 9.03 2.41 13.89
C GLU A 104 9.77 1.58 12.84
N ASN A 105 9.08 1.18 11.78
CA ASN A 105 9.65 0.31 10.75
C ASN A 105 10.06 1.10 9.49
N ASN A 106 9.91 2.43 9.52
CA ASN A 106 10.11 3.33 8.39
C ASN A 106 9.37 2.88 7.11
N PHE A 107 8.20 2.28 7.28
CA PHE A 107 7.36 1.86 6.15
C PHE A 107 6.68 3.08 5.53
N THR A 108 6.68 3.12 4.20
CA THR A 108 6.00 4.17 3.43
C THR A 108 4.57 3.79 3.07
N VAL A 109 4.26 2.49 3.16
CA VAL A 109 3.02 1.87 2.71
C VAL A 109 2.70 0.63 3.57
N ILE A 110 1.43 0.46 3.93
CA ILE A 110 0.90 -0.68 4.69
C ILE A 110 -0.29 -1.27 3.91
N PRO A 111 -0.23 -2.54 3.49
CA PRO A 111 -1.40 -3.23 2.94
C PRO A 111 -2.45 -3.46 4.02
N ILE A 112 -3.71 -3.15 3.71
CA ILE A 112 -4.85 -3.32 4.61
C ILE A 112 -5.65 -4.55 4.21
N THR A 113 -5.84 -5.45 5.15
CA THR A 113 -6.50 -6.74 4.96
C THR A 113 -7.81 -6.82 5.73
N LYS A 114 -8.70 -7.70 5.28
CA LYS A 114 -9.86 -8.15 6.07
C LYS A 114 -9.95 -9.67 5.88
N ASN A 115 -9.83 -10.44 6.96
CA ASN A 115 -9.75 -11.91 6.88
C ASN A 115 -8.67 -12.38 5.88
N ASP A 116 -7.44 -11.86 6.01
CA ASP A 116 -6.27 -12.13 5.14
C ASP A 116 -6.39 -11.74 3.66
N ARG A 117 -7.54 -11.20 3.26
CA ARG A 117 -7.78 -10.69 1.91
C ARG A 117 -7.44 -9.22 1.86
N LEU A 118 -6.57 -8.81 0.92
CA LEU A 118 -6.27 -7.41 0.69
C LEU A 118 -7.56 -6.65 0.30
N VAL A 119 -7.81 -5.53 0.98
CA VAL A 119 -8.95 -4.64 0.75
C VAL A 119 -8.53 -3.21 0.41
N GLY A 120 -7.32 -2.80 0.77
CA GLY A 120 -6.82 -1.45 0.50
C GLY A 120 -5.34 -1.31 0.85
N VAL A 121 -4.84 -0.08 0.77
CA VAL A 121 -3.44 0.27 1.05
C VAL A 121 -3.41 1.64 1.72
N VAL A 122 -2.76 1.78 2.89
CA VAL A 122 -2.44 3.08 3.51
C VAL A 122 -1.02 3.46 3.12
N ASP A 123 -0.82 4.69 2.68
CA ASP A 123 0.51 5.31 2.61
C ASP A 123 0.59 6.58 3.45
N ARG A 124 1.79 7.16 3.57
CA ARG A 124 2.00 8.39 4.34
C ARG A 124 1.12 9.55 3.86
N CYS A 125 0.89 9.66 2.55
CA CYS A 125 -0.01 10.69 2.02
C CYS A 125 -1.46 10.47 2.43
N SER A 126 -1.91 9.22 2.56
CA SER A 126 -3.24 8.92 3.09
C SER A 126 -3.41 9.43 4.52
N LEU A 127 -2.36 9.32 5.34
CA LEU A 127 -2.36 9.88 6.70
C LEU A 127 -2.32 11.42 6.69
N MET A 128 -1.59 12.03 5.74
CA MET A 128 -1.59 13.49 5.57
C MET A 128 -2.94 14.02 5.09
N ASP A 129 -3.57 13.33 4.14
CA ASP A 129 -4.92 13.64 3.66
C ASP A 129 -5.93 13.52 4.80
N PHE A 130 -5.80 12.48 5.63
CA PHE A 130 -6.60 12.35 6.85
C PHE A 130 -6.34 13.50 7.84
N PHE A 131 -5.08 13.89 8.04
CA PHE A 131 -4.68 14.95 8.97
C PHE A 131 -5.36 16.30 8.66
N ILE A 132 -5.51 16.65 7.39
CA ILE A 132 -6.12 17.91 6.95
C ILE A 132 -7.63 17.83 6.70
N SER A 133 -8.23 16.63 6.79
CA SER A 133 -9.65 16.44 6.53
C SER A 133 -10.50 17.02 7.66
N PRO A 134 -11.68 17.63 7.42
CA PRO A 134 -12.52 18.23 8.48
C PRO A 134 -12.91 17.28 9.64
N CYS A 135 -12.70 15.97 9.48
CA CYS A 135 -12.92 14.97 10.51
C CYS A 135 -11.79 14.86 11.56
N THR A 136 -10.63 15.51 11.39
CA THR A 136 -9.55 15.50 12.40
C THR A 136 -9.80 16.36 13.62
N GLU A 137 -10.81 17.23 13.62
CA GLU A 137 -11.15 18.05 14.80
C GLU A 137 -11.40 17.20 16.06
N LYS A 138 -11.89 15.96 15.89
CA LYS A 138 -12.09 15.00 16.98
C LYS A 138 -10.80 14.32 17.48
N TYR A 139 -9.72 14.36 16.71
CA TYR A 139 -8.45 13.69 17.02
C TYR A 139 -7.47 14.62 17.75
N VAL A 140 -7.41 15.89 17.35
CA VAL A 140 -6.52 16.89 17.98
C VAL A 140 -7.03 17.31 19.36
N ALA A 141 -8.35 17.27 19.60
CA ALA A 141 -8.95 17.61 20.88
C ALA A 141 -8.79 16.51 21.97
N ALA A 142 -8.16 15.38 21.64
CA ALA A 142 -7.98 14.23 22.55
C ALA A 142 -6.55 14.10 23.11
N ILE A 143 -5.69 15.09 22.86
CA ILE A 143 -4.31 15.21 23.36
C ILE A 143 -4.23 16.48 24.21
#